data_AF-A0A8B8QEK2-F1
#
_entry.id   AF-A0A8B8QEK2-F1
#
_cell.length_a   1.000
_cell.length_b   1.000
_cell.length_c   1.000
_cell.angle_alpha   90.00
_cell.angle_beta   90.00
_cell.angle_gamma   90.00
#
_symmetry.space_group_name_H-M   'P 1'
#
loop_
_entity.id
_entity.type
_entity.pdbx_description
1 polymer ?
#
loop_
_entity_poly.entity_id
_entity_poly.type
_entity_poly.pdbx_seq_one_letter_code
_entity_poly.pdbx_strand_id
1 'polypeptide(L)'
;MRRSTIRRQNESFFENGVSPFSLDIRTANYDQFVARTSYLYNHNAGAKKFRRSRLPRPKDFSKALYVFDIGQNDLAAGFRKRTNKKLNTFVNQLATAVQHLYQQGARTFRIHNTGPIGCLPITLHFVHNPMPGYLDEIGCVKDQNEMASKFNRQLKE
;
A
#
# COMPACT_ATOMS: atom_id res chain seq x y z
N MET A 1 6.53 11.80 3.12
CA MET A 1 5.67 10.73 2.55
C MET A 1 6.44 9.40 2.65
N ARG A 2 5.91 8.36 3.32
CA ARG A 2 6.61 7.06 3.43
C ARG A 2 6.37 6.26 2.15
N ARG A 3 7.42 5.97 1.37
CA ARG A 3 7.35 5.18 0.11
C ARG A 3 7.23 3.68 0.41
N SER A 4 6.09 3.27 0.97
CA SER A 4 5.85 1.87 1.29
C SER A 4 5.28 1.10 0.10
N THR A 5 5.68 -0.16 0.01
CA THR A 5 5.41 -1.10 -1.08
C THR A 5 4.62 -2.30 -0.58
N ILE A 6 3.92 -2.98 -1.50
CA ILE A 6 3.29 -4.27 -1.26
C ILE A 6 4.36 -5.29 -0.88
N ARG A 7 5.40 -5.40 -1.72
CA ARG A 7 6.51 -6.33 -1.49
C ARG A 7 7.66 -5.67 -0.72
N ARG A 8 8.36 -6.43 0.11
CA ARG A 8 9.68 -6.03 0.62
C ARG A 8 10.65 -5.73 -0.53
N GLN A 9 11.26 -4.57 -0.48
CA GLN A 9 12.34 -4.18 -1.38
C GLN A 9 13.68 -4.45 -0.73
N ASN A 10 14.63 -4.98 -1.48
CA ASN A 10 16.01 -5.14 -1.00
C ASN A 10 16.77 -3.80 -1.15
N GLU A 11 16.31 -2.77 -0.44
CA GLU A 11 16.84 -1.40 -0.49
C GLU A 11 16.72 -0.72 0.87
N SER A 12 17.61 0.22 1.13
CA SER A 12 17.58 1.05 2.33
C SER A 12 16.74 2.31 2.15
N PHE A 13 16.04 2.72 3.22
CA PHE A 13 15.40 4.02 3.30
C PHE A 13 16.40 5.17 3.14
N PHE A 14 17.62 5.01 3.68
CA PHE A 14 18.64 6.04 3.67
C PHE A 14 19.27 6.25 2.29
N GLU A 15 19.26 5.23 1.44
CA GLU A 15 19.84 5.30 0.10
C GLU A 15 18.81 5.71 -0.96
N ASN A 16 17.63 5.09 -0.92
CA ASN A 16 16.66 5.18 -2.02
C ASN A 16 15.28 5.72 -1.57
N GLY A 17 15.14 6.08 -0.29
CA GLY A 17 13.89 6.57 0.30
C GLY A 17 12.79 5.51 0.41
N VAL A 18 13.11 4.24 0.19
CA VAL A 18 12.15 3.12 0.24
C VAL A 18 11.85 2.76 1.68
N SER A 19 10.57 2.71 2.04
CA SER A 19 10.15 2.46 3.42
C SER A 19 10.40 0.99 3.82
N PRO A 20 10.96 0.72 5.01
CA PRO A 20 11.13 -0.65 5.51
C PRO A 20 9.80 -1.29 5.96
N PHE A 21 8.74 -0.48 6.09
CA PHE A 21 7.41 -0.94 6.49
C PHE A 21 6.57 -1.35 5.29
N SER A 22 6.90 -2.47 4.64
CA SER A 22 6.08 -3.09 3.57
C SER A 22 4.72 -3.57 4.07
N LEU A 23 3.84 -4.00 3.15
CA LEU A 23 2.48 -4.42 3.49
C LEU A 23 2.43 -5.49 4.58
N ASP A 24 3.24 -6.53 4.48
CA ASP A 24 3.32 -7.61 5.46
C ASP A 24 3.72 -7.12 6.86
N ILE A 25 4.68 -6.20 6.95
CA ILE A 25 5.08 -5.56 8.22
C ILE A 25 3.92 -4.72 8.77
N ARG A 26 3.19 -4.01 7.90
CA ARG A 26 2.03 -3.22 8.33
C ARG A 26 0.87 -4.10 8.80
N THR A 27 0.65 -5.25 8.18
CA THR A 27 -0.31 -6.26 8.62
C THR A 27 0.08 -6.82 9.99
N ALA A 28 1.35 -7.21 10.19
CA ALA A 28 1.82 -7.71 11.49
C ALA A 28 1.71 -6.64 12.60
N ASN A 29 2.02 -5.38 12.29
CA ASN A 29 1.84 -4.27 13.21
C ASN A 29 0.37 -4.04 13.57
N TYR A 30 -0.53 -4.21 12.59
CA TYR A 30 -1.97 -4.14 12.81
C TYR A 30 -2.46 -5.25 13.75
N ASP A 31 -2.01 -6.49 13.55
CA ASP A 31 -2.39 -7.61 14.43
C ASP A 31 -1.97 -7.34 15.88
N GLN A 32 -0.74 -6.86 16.08
CA GLN A 32 -0.25 -6.45 17.39
C GLN A 32 -1.06 -5.29 17.98
N PHE A 33 -1.44 -4.31 17.15
CA PHE A 33 -2.27 -3.19 17.58
C PHE A 33 -3.65 -3.66 18.06
N VAL A 34 -4.36 -4.49 17.30
CA VAL A 34 -5.67 -5.01 17.67
C VAL A 34 -5.59 -5.84 18.94
N ALA A 35 -4.63 -6.78 19.03
CA ALA A 35 -4.47 -7.65 20.19
C ALA A 35 -4.19 -6.83 21.46
N ARG A 36 -3.22 -5.91 21.41
CA ARG A 36 -2.82 -5.11 22.58
C ARG A 36 -3.89 -4.13 22.99
N THR A 37 -4.51 -3.41 22.05
CA THR A 37 -5.57 -2.45 22.40
C THR A 37 -6.79 -3.14 22.98
N SER A 38 -7.16 -4.32 22.44
CA SER A 38 -8.27 -5.11 22.98
C SER A 38 -7.97 -5.65 24.37
N TYR A 39 -6.77 -6.18 24.59
CA TYR A 39 -6.33 -6.63 25.91
C TYR A 39 -6.39 -5.49 26.93
N LEU A 40 -5.79 -4.34 26.62
CA LEU A 40 -5.78 -3.17 27.50
C LEU A 40 -7.20 -2.63 27.77
N TYR A 41 -8.07 -2.62 26.76
CA TYR A 41 -9.47 -2.18 26.91
C TYR A 41 -10.22 -3.05 27.92
N ASN A 42 -10.03 -4.38 27.84
CA ASN A 42 -10.73 -5.35 28.68
C ASN A 42 -10.15 -5.44 30.10
N HIS A 43 -8.82 -5.42 30.26
CA HIS A 43 -8.16 -5.78 31.53
C HIS A 43 -7.65 -4.59 32.37
N ASN A 44 -7.42 -3.40 31.79
CA ASN A 44 -6.79 -2.27 32.49
C ASN A 44 -7.75 -1.13 32.86
N ALA A 45 -8.98 -1.47 33.27
CA ALA A 45 -10.00 -0.50 33.69
C ALA A 45 -9.62 0.32 34.95
N GLY A 46 -8.68 -0.17 35.76
CA GLY A 46 -8.39 0.34 37.11
C GLY A 46 -7.07 1.09 37.29
N ALA A 47 -6.19 1.16 36.29
CA ALA A 47 -4.97 1.95 36.41
C ALA A 47 -5.34 3.43 36.28
N LYS A 48 -5.23 4.21 37.38
CA LYS A 48 -5.64 5.63 37.52
C LYS A 48 -5.20 6.59 36.39
N LYS A 49 -4.26 6.18 35.52
CA LYS A 49 -3.72 6.95 34.39
C LYS A 49 -4.22 6.48 33.01
N PHE A 50 -4.82 5.30 32.89
CA PHE A 50 -5.25 4.72 31.61
C PHE A 50 -6.73 5.01 31.34
N ARG A 51 -7.01 5.94 30.43
CA ARG A 51 -8.39 6.24 30.02
C ARG A 51 -8.83 5.25 28.97
N ARG A 52 -9.65 4.26 29.35
CA ARG A 52 -10.31 3.31 28.43
C ARG A 52 -10.99 4.02 27.24
N SER A 53 -11.52 5.22 27.45
CA SER A 53 -12.13 6.06 26.40
C SER A 53 -11.18 6.50 25.29
N ARG A 54 -9.85 6.39 25.47
CA ARG A 54 -8.84 6.70 24.46
C ARG A 54 -8.43 5.49 23.62
N LEU A 55 -8.92 4.29 23.96
CA LEU A 55 -8.64 3.08 23.20
C LEU A 55 -9.81 2.76 22.26
N PRO A 56 -9.53 2.18 21.08
CA PRO A 56 -10.59 1.64 20.23
C PRO A 56 -11.33 0.53 20.99
N ARG A 57 -12.66 0.49 20.86
CA ARG A 57 -13.44 -0.62 21.43
C ARG A 57 -13.22 -1.85 20.53
N PRO A 58 -13.02 -3.06 21.09
CA PRO A 58 -12.83 -4.26 20.28
C PRO A 58 -13.90 -4.48 19.20
N LYS A 59 -15.17 -4.17 19.53
CA LYS A 59 -16.30 -4.28 18.60
C LYS A 59 -16.32 -3.26 17.45
N ASP A 60 -15.47 -2.23 17.50
CA ASP A 60 -15.42 -1.21 16.44
C ASP A 60 -14.53 -1.67 15.27
N PHE A 61 -13.58 -2.59 15.50
CA PHE A 61 -12.73 -3.12 14.42
C PHE A 61 -13.54 -3.78 13.30
N SER A 62 -14.63 -4.49 13.64
CA SER A 62 -15.50 -5.09 12.62
C SER A 62 -16.38 -4.08 11.87
N LYS A 63 -16.48 -2.85 12.38
CA LYS A 63 -17.27 -1.76 11.79
C LYS A 63 -16.42 -0.73 11.05
N ALA A 64 -15.11 -0.78 11.21
CA ALA A 64 -14.18 0.16 10.61
C ALA A 64 -14.12 0.00 9.08
N LEU A 65 -13.74 1.10 8.42
CA LEU A 65 -13.39 1.12 7.00
C LEU A 65 -11.87 0.94 6.86
N TYR A 66 -11.47 -0.13 6.17
CA TYR A 66 -10.07 -0.46 5.90
C TYR A 66 -9.70 0.05 4.52
N VAL A 67 -8.89 1.11 4.48
CA VAL A 67 -8.49 1.79 3.24
C VAL A 67 -7.09 1.35 2.83
N PHE A 68 -6.97 0.84 1.61
CA PHE A 68 -5.71 0.45 0.99
C PHE A 68 -5.39 1.40 -0.15
N ASP A 69 -4.33 2.19 0.01
CA ASP A 69 -3.72 2.98 -1.07
C ASP A 69 -2.25 2.58 -1.17
N ILE A 70 -1.99 1.59 -2.04
CA ILE A 70 -0.70 0.91 -2.15
C ILE A 70 -0.54 0.29 -3.54
N GLY A 71 0.71 0.21 -4.03
CA GLY A 71 1.07 -0.38 -5.32
C GLY A 71 1.84 0.57 -6.23
N GLN A 72 1.59 1.89 -6.12
CA GLN A 72 2.28 2.94 -6.89
C GLN A 72 3.80 2.86 -6.70
N ASN A 73 4.26 2.68 -5.45
CA ASN A 73 5.68 2.58 -5.15
C ASN A 73 6.30 1.27 -5.67
N ASP A 74 5.53 0.18 -5.76
CA ASP A 74 5.99 -1.09 -6.34
C ASP A 74 6.22 -0.93 -7.85
N LEU A 75 5.31 -0.24 -8.56
CA LEU A 75 5.49 0.10 -9.96
C LEU A 75 6.69 1.03 -10.16
N ALA A 76 6.80 2.09 -9.35
CA ALA A 76 7.94 3.02 -9.38
C ALA A 76 9.29 2.31 -9.20
N ALA A 77 9.38 1.40 -8.21
CA ALA A 77 10.57 0.59 -7.99
C ALA A 77 10.86 -0.33 -9.18
N GLY A 78 9.83 -0.93 -9.79
CA GLY A 78 9.95 -1.74 -10.99
C GLY A 78 10.47 -0.97 -12.20
N PHE A 79 9.99 0.26 -12.42
CA PHE A 79 10.49 1.14 -13.49
C PHE A 79 11.96 1.50 -13.26
N ARG A 80 12.32 1.93 -12.05
CA ARG A 80 13.70 2.32 -11.71
C ARG A 80 14.69 1.16 -11.84
N LYS A 81 14.32 -0.05 -11.40
CA LYS A 81 15.19 -1.23 -11.45
C LYS A 81 15.17 -1.96 -12.78
N ARG A 82 14.33 -1.54 -13.74
CA ARG A 82 14.12 -2.22 -15.04
C ARG A 82 13.84 -3.72 -14.89
N THR A 83 13.15 -4.12 -13.82
CA THR A 83 12.85 -5.53 -13.57
C THR A 83 11.57 -5.97 -14.28
N ASN A 84 11.45 -7.28 -14.55
CA ASN A 84 10.19 -7.87 -15.01
C ASN A 84 9.12 -7.70 -13.93
N LYS A 85 8.11 -6.88 -14.24
CA LYS A 85 7.07 -6.50 -13.29
C LYS A 85 6.02 -7.59 -13.23
N LYS A 86 6.19 -8.53 -12.30
CA LYS A 86 5.22 -9.58 -12.01
C LYS A 86 4.03 -8.99 -11.24
N LEU A 87 3.17 -8.24 -11.93
CA LEU A 87 2.01 -7.56 -11.34
C LEU A 87 1.11 -8.53 -10.56
N ASN A 88 0.87 -9.73 -11.11
CA ASN A 88 0.09 -10.78 -10.45
C ASN A 88 0.63 -11.12 -9.05
N THR A 89 1.96 -11.09 -8.87
CA THR A 89 2.55 -11.35 -7.54
C THR A 89 2.19 -10.25 -6.55
N PHE A 90 2.15 -8.99 -6.98
CA PHE A 90 1.77 -7.86 -6.12
C PHE A 90 0.28 -7.92 -5.78
N VAL A 91 -0.57 -8.17 -6.77
CA VAL A 91 -2.02 -8.30 -6.57
C VAL A 91 -2.33 -9.46 -5.63
N ASN A 92 -1.71 -10.63 -5.82
CA ASN A 92 -1.90 -11.77 -4.93
C ASN A 92 -1.46 -11.47 -3.49
N GLN A 93 -0.34 -10.78 -3.29
CA GLN A 93 0.11 -10.38 -1.96
C GLN A 93 -0.85 -9.40 -1.27
N LEU A 94 -1.40 -8.44 -2.04
CA LEU A 94 -2.43 -7.55 -1.53
C LEU A 94 -3.71 -8.33 -1.16
N ALA A 95 -4.15 -9.25 -2.02
CA ALA A 95 -5.30 -10.11 -1.76
C ALA A 95 -5.11 -10.94 -0.49
N THR A 96 -3.93 -11.55 -0.29
CA THR A 96 -3.60 -12.28 0.94
C THR A 96 -3.68 -11.39 2.18
N ALA A 97 -3.18 -10.16 2.12
CA ALA A 97 -3.28 -9.23 3.25
C ALA A 97 -4.75 -8.85 3.56
N VAL A 98 -5.57 -8.62 2.52
CA VAL A 98 -7.01 -8.33 2.68
C VAL A 98 -7.73 -9.54 3.30
N GLN A 99 -7.45 -10.75 2.81
CA GLN A 99 -8.01 -11.99 3.35
C GLN A 99 -7.61 -12.20 4.82
N HIS A 100 -6.36 -11.93 5.17
CA HIS A 100 -5.89 -12.00 6.56
C HIS A 100 -6.66 -11.02 7.46
N LEU A 101 -6.80 -9.75 7.06
CA LEU A 101 -7.59 -8.78 7.83
C LEU A 101 -9.05 -9.21 7.95
N TYR A 102 -9.63 -9.79 6.89
CA TYR A 102 -10.98 -10.33 6.94
C TYR A 102 -11.12 -11.46 7.98
N GLN A 103 -10.15 -12.36 8.06
CA GLN A 103 -10.09 -13.40 9.10
C GLN A 103 -9.98 -12.79 10.51
N GLN A 104 -9.31 -11.65 10.66
CA GLN A 104 -9.23 -10.89 11.92
C GLN A 104 -10.48 -10.05 12.24
N GLY A 105 -11.55 -10.17 11.44
CA GLY A 105 -12.84 -9.53 11.72
C GLY A 105 -13.11 -8.23 10.94
N ALA A 106 -12.19 -7.76 10.09
CA ALA A 106 -12.45 -6.63 9.20
C ALA A 106 -13.55 -6.98 8.17
N ARG A 107 -14.43 -6.04 7.86
CA ARG A 107 -15.59 -6.29 6.97
C ARG A 107 -15.73 -5.31 5.82
N THR A 108 -15.33 -4.05 6.02
CA THR A 108 -15.51 -3.01 5.01
C THR A 108 -14.17 -2.57 4.46
N PHE A 109 -13.93 -2.78 3.17
CA PHE A 109 -12.66 -2.48 2.52
C PHE A 109 -12.85 -1.45 1.41
N ARG A 110 -11.90 -0.53 1.27
CA ARG A 110 -11.77 0.36 0.13
C ARG A 110 -10.36 0.22 -0.42
N ILE A 111 -10.24 -0.37 -1.60
CA ILE A 111 -8.97 -0.56 -2.29
C ILE A 111 -8.88 0.50 -3.38
N HIS A 112 -7.86 1.36 -3.29
CA HIS A 112 -7.62 2.42 -4.25
C HIS A 112 -6.84 1.90 -5.46
N ASN A 113 -7.22 2.39 -6.63
CA ASN A 113 -6.43 2.25 -7.84
C ASN A 113 -5.13 3.04 -7.74
N THR A 114 -4.13 2.59 -8.47
CA THR A 114 -2.93 3.37 -8.79
C THR A 114 -3.27 4.47 -9.79
N GLY A 115 -2.84 5.69 -9.50
CA GLY A 115 -2.97 6.82 -10.43
C GLY A 115 -2.06 6.71 -11.66
N PRO A 116 -2.19 7.64 -12.62
CA PRO A 116 -1.41 7.65 -13.85
C PRO A 116 0.06 8.05 -13.57
N ILE A 117 0.88 7.06 -13.21
CA ILE A 117 2.26 7.28 -12.75
C ILE A 117 3.17 7.90 -13.82
N GLY A 118 2.84 7.70 -15.10
CA GLY A 118 3.51 8.30 -16.25
C GLY A 118 3.31 9.81 -16.37
N CYS A 119 2.27 10.35 -15.73
CA CYS A 119 1.95 11.78 -15.73
C CYS A 119 2.53 12.54 -14.53
N LEU A 120 3.20 11.86 -13.60
CA LEU A 120 3.70 12.53 -12.40
C LEU A 120 4.85 13.48 -12.76
N PRO A 121 4.94 14.67 -12.13
CA PRO A 121 6.04 15.61 -12.37
C PRO A 121 7.42 14.96 -12.18
N ILE A 122 7.57 14.09 -11.18
CA ILE A 122 8.83 13.37 -10.95
C ILE A 122 9.18 12.41 -12.09
N THR A 123 8.19 11.79 -12.73
CA THR A 123 8.40 10.91 -13.88
C THR A 123 8.84 11.74 -15.08
N LEU A 124 8.12 12.83 -15.37
CA LEU A 124 8.37 13.71 -16.50
C LEU A 124 9.71 14.45 -16.38
N HIS A 125 10.15 14.77 -15.16
CA HIS A 125 11.45 15.39 -14.91
C HIS A 125 12.63 14.57 -15.47
N PHE A 126 12.51 13.23 -15.54
CA PHE A 126 13.56 12.38 -16.08
C PHE A 126 13.46 12.13 -17.59
N VAL A 127 12.41 12.63 -18.24
CA VAL A 127 12.20 12.45 -19.69
C VAL A 127 12.94 13.55 -20.44
N HIS A 128 14.00 13.17 -21.15
CA HIS A 128 14.79 14.07 -21.98
C HIS A 128 14.86 13.50 -23.39
N ASN A 129 14.55 14.32 -24.42
CA ASN A 129 14.58 13.94 -25.84
C ASN A 129 13.91 12.56 -26.12
N PRO A 130 12.62 12.38 -25.75
CA PRO A 130 11.95 11.10 -25.90
C PRO A 130 11.85 10.68 -27.38
N MET A 131 11.95 9.39 -27.63
CA MET A 131 11.65 8.84 -28.97
C MET A 131 10.17 9.09 -29.33
N PRO A 132 9.85 9.27 -30.62
CA PRO A 132 8.46 9.34 -31.06
C PRO A 132 7.64 8.17 -30.53
N GLY A 133 6.47 8.45 -29.95
CA GLY A 133 5.58 7.46 -29.36
C GLY A 133 5.89 7.03 -27.92
N TYR A 134 6.95 7.54 -27.30
CA TYR A 134 7.24 7.30 -25.88
C TYR A 134 6.24 8.00 -24.94
N LEU A 135 5.84 9.21 -25.32
CA LEU A 135 4.77 9.97 -24.65
C LEU A 135 3.44 9.75 -25.37
N ASP A 136 2.35 9.76 -24.60
CA ASP A 136 0.99 9.79 -25.14
C ASP A 136 0.60 11.22 -25.61
N GLU A 137 -0.62 11.35 -26.14
CA GLU A 137 -1.14 12.60 -26.73
C GLU A 137 -1.20 13.78 -25.75
N ILE A 138 -1.21 13.51 -24.45
CA ILE A 138 -1.25 14.52 -23.39
C ILE A 138 0.12 14.70 -22.70
N GLY A 139 1.18 14.05 -23.22
CA GLY A 139 2.56 14.22 -22.77
C GLY A 139 2.99 13.33 -21.60
N CYS A 140 2.25 12.27 -21.28
CA CYS A 140 2.62 11.34 -20.21
C CYS A 140 3.37 10.10 -20.74
N VAL A 141 4.19 9.47 -19.89
CA VAL A 141 4.89 8.23 -20.28
C VAL A 141 3.90 7.09 -20.46
N LYS A 142 3.69 6.68 -21.72
CA LYS A 142 2.64 5.76 -22.15
C LYS A 142 2.71 4.41 -21.42
N ASP A 143 3.85 3.72 -21.54
CA ASP A 143 4.05 2.38 -20.95
C ASP A 143 3.86 2.37 -19.43
N GLN A 144 4.17 3.48 -18.75
CA GLN A 144 3.99 3.57 -17.30
C GLN A 144 2.51 3.68 -16.93
N ASN A 145 1.72 4.44 -17.69
CA ASN A 145 0.28 4.57 -17.51
C ASN A 145 -0.48 3.29 -17.90
N GLU A 146 -0.07 2.62 -18.98
CA GLU A 146 -0.64 1.32 -19.37
C GLU A 146 -0.45 0.28 -18.27
N MET A 147 0.70 0.32 -17.60
CA MET A 147 1.01 -0.58 -16.51
C MET A 147 0.25 -0.29 -15.23
N ALA A 148 0.10 0.99 -14.87
CA ALA A 148 -0.80 1.40 -13.78
C ALA A 148 -2.24 0.92 -14.06
N SER A 149 -2.70 1.08 -15.30
CA SER A 149 -4.01 0.60 -15.74
C SER A 149 -4.13 -0.93 -15.69
N LYS A 150 -3.08 -1.67 -16.07
CA LYS A 150 -3.05 -3.13 -15.97
C LYS A 150 -3.12 -3.61 -14.52
N PHE A 151 -2.37 -2.98 -13.63
CA PHE A 151 -2.46 -3.25 -12.19
C PHE A 151 -3.89 -3.01 -11.69
N ASN A 152 -4.51 -1.88 -12.05
CA ASN A 152 -5.89 -1.56 -11.66
C ASN A 152 -6.93 -2.54 -12.21
N ARG A 153 -6.71 -3.11 -13.40
CA ARG A 153 -7.59 -4.17 -13.94
C ARG A 153 -7.49 -5.43 -13.10
N GLN A 154 -6.27 -5.87 -12.79
CA GLN A 154 -6.04 -7.07 -11.99
C GLN A 154 -6.55 -6.95 -10.55
N LEU A 155 -6.64 -5.74 -9.99
CA LEU A 155 -7.28 -5.52 -8.69
C LEU A 155 -8.80 -5.81 -8.68
N LYS A 156 -9.43 -5.83 -9.85
CA LYS A 156 -10.87 -6.06 -10.02
C LYS A 156 -11.23 -7.50 -10.38
N GLU A 157 -10.23 -8.30 -10.74
CA GLU A 157 -10.34 -9.73 -11.09
C GLU A 157 -10.27 -10.57 -9.82
#